data_AF-A0A6G1S284-F1
#
_entry.id   AF-A0A6G1S284-F1
#
_cell.length_a   1.000
_cell.length_b   1.000
_cell.length_c   1.000
_cell.angle_alpha   90.00
_cell.angle_beta   90.00
_cell.angle_gamma   90.00
#
_symmetry.space_group_name_H-M   'P 1'
#
loop_
_entity.id
_entity.type
_entity.pdbx_description
1 polymer ?
#
loop_
_entity_poly.entity_id
_entity_poly.type
_entity_poly.pdbx_seq_one_letter_code
_entity_poly.pdbx_strand_id
1 'polypeptide(L)'
;MQTLLYENYNKFISATDTIRKMKVDFRRMEAEMDDLAANMAAISTSSARVSAALQDRHRRGAQLAGVQALLRKLQSLVEVPGRLRRWAAPGAEPARALRCHARARAVLRHYRHLPSFRAIEDESHAIMADLAQRLRARLRDDTLDPKELTECVEMLLQLEEPPEELCEEFLSHAGARLETELAVLEAELPPSDPSGTAATPPPASDILDFVDRGSSAFVGNLCLLAASYRSLFEGRPGPGDGRLETFAAALTTRYFELLERRLA
;
A
#
# COMPACT_ATOMS: atom_id res chain seq x y z
N MET A 1 96.07 42.78 40.43
CA MET A 1 95.02 43.81 40.28
C MET A 1 94.62 44.03 38.81
N GLN A 2 95.55 44.07 37.84
CA GLN A 2 95.22 44.26 36.41
C GLN A 2 94.47 43.10 35.74
N THR A 3 94.72 41.84 36.10
CA THR A 3 94.03 40.65 35.54
C THR A 3 92.52 40.64 35.85
N LEU A 4 92.12 41.09 37.03
CA LEU A 4 90.73 41.17 37.48
C LEU A 4 89.94 42.28 36.76
N LEU A 5 90.62 43.38 36.43
CA LEU A 5 90.05 44.46 35.62
C LEU A 5 89.81 43.98 34.18
N TYR A 6 90.74 43.25 33.58
CA TYR A 6 90.56 42.66 32.24
C TYR A 6 89.44 41.62 32.20
N GLU A 7 89.31 40.76 33.20
CA GLU A 7 88.19 39.83 33.28
C GLU A 7 86.84 40.54 33.44
N ASN A 8 86.78 41.60 34.26
CA ASN A 8 85.56 42.40 34.38
C ASN A 8 85.21 43.10 33.07
N TYR A 9 86.20 43.67 32.39
CA TYR A 9 86.01 44.35 31.12
C TYR A 9 85.59 43.37 30.01
N ASN A 10 86.20 42.19 29.93
CA ASN A 10 85.79 41.13 29.01
C ASN A 10 84.38 40.60 29.29
N LYS A 11 83.99 40.47 30.57
CA LYS A 11 82.62 40.10 30.94
C LYS A 11 81.61 41.19 30.54
N PHE A 12 81.96 42.46 30.69
CA PHE A 12 81.13 43.58 30.24
C PHE A 12 80.98 43.63 28.72
N ILE A 13 82.06 43.43 27.97
CA ILE A 13 82.03 43.37 26.51
C ILE A 13 81.17 42.19 26.05
N SER A 14 81.39 41.00 26.61
CA SER A 14 80.61 39.80 26.29
C SER A 14 79.13 39.95 26.62
N ALA A 15 78.80 40.53 27.79
CA ALA A 15 77.42 40.83 28.16
C ALA A 15 76.78 41.83 27.17
N THR A 16 77.52 42.85 26.75
CA THR A 16 77.06 43.86 25.78
C THR A 16 76.81 43.25 24.40
N ASP A 17 77.71 42.39 23.92
CA ASP A 17 77.55 41.69 22.63
C ASP A 17 76.39 40.69 22.68
N THR A 18 76.20 40.01 23.82
CA THR A 18 75.05 39.11 24.02
C THR A 18 73.73 39.89 24.00
N ILE A 19 73.66 41.06 24.66
CA ILE A 19 72.49 41.95 24.62
C ILE A 19 72.21 42.42 23.19
N ARG A 20 73.27 42.77 22.42
CA ARG A 20 73.13 43.19 21.03
C ARG A 20 72.60 42.05 20.16
N LYS A 21 73.13 40.84 20.32
CA LYS A 21 72.68 39.65 19.60
C LYS A 21 71.23 39.29 19.96
N MET A 22 70.89 39.27 21.25
CA MET A 22 69.52 39.07 21.72
C MET A 22 68.55 40.07 21.11
N LYS A 23 68.93 41.35 21.00
CA LYS A 23 68.09 42.38 20.37
C LYS A 23 67.82 42.11 18.89
N VAL A 24 68.83 41.62 18.15
CA VAL A 24 68.68 41.26 16.73
C VAL A 24 67.79 40.02 16.60
N ASP A 25 68.03 38.99 17.42
CA ASP A 25 67.26 37.75 17.41
C ASP A 25 65.78 38.01 17.77
N PHE A 26 65.51 38.88 18.76
CA PHE A 26 64.15 39.24 19.15
C PHE A 26 63.39 39.97 18.04
N ARG A 27 64.06 40.89 17.33
CA ARG A 27 63.47 41.57 16.17
C ARG A 27 63.19 40.64 15.01
N ARG A 28 64.06 39.65 14.79
CA ARG A 28 63.83 38.63 13.77
C ARG A 28 62.63 37.74 14.13
N MET A 29 62.53 37.33 15.39
CA MET A 29 61.38 36.57 15.88
C MET A 29 60.07 37.35 15.79
N GLU A 30 60.09 38.66 16.06
CA GLU A 30 58.93 39.55 15.89
C GLU A 30 58.47 39.60 14.42
N ALA A 31 59.41 39.78 13.48
CA ALA A 31 59.10 39.73 12.05
C ALA A 31 58.56 38.36 11.60
N GLU A 32 59.14 37.26 12.08
CA GLU A 32 58.66 35.89 11.77
C GLU A 32 57.25 35.64 12.37
N MET A 33 56.93 36.22 13.54
CA MET A 33 55.58 36.16 14.12
C MET A 33 54.57 36.99 13.32
N ASP A 34 54.96 38.17 12.85
CA ASP A 34 54.12 39.00 11.98
C ASP A 34 53.82 38.29 10.65
N ASP A 35 54.85 37.67 10.04
CA ASP A 35 54.69 36.85 8.82
C ASP A 35 53.79 35.63 9.06
N LEU A 36 53.91 34.96 10.21
CA LEU A 36 53.03 33.85 10.58
C LEU A 36 51.58 34.32 10.77
N ALA A 37 51.36 35.46 11.41
CA ALA A 37 50.03 36.03 11.60
C ALA A 37 49.39 36.40 10.26
N ALA A 38 50.14 37.02 9.35
CA ALA A 38 49.70 37.33 8.00
C ALA A 38 49.35 36.04 7.22
N ASN A 39 50.17 35.01 7.31
CA ASN A 39 49.92 33.71 6.69
C ASN A 39 48.68 33.02 7.27
N MET A 40 48.49 33.02 8.59
CA MET A 40 47.28 32.47 9.22
C MET A 40 46.02 33.23 8.78
N ALA A 41 46.08 34.57 8.66
CA ALA A 41 44.98 35.37 8.15
C ALA A 41 44.65 35.04 6.68
N ALA A 42 45.67 34.87 5.84
CA ALA A 42 45.51 34.44 4.45
C ALA A 42 44.90 33.03 4.35
N ILE A 43 45.37 32.08 5.18
CA ILE A 43 44.83 30.72 5.26
C ILE A 43 43.37 30.75 5.71
N SER A 44 43.04 31.52 6.75
CA SER A 44 41.67 31.68 7.25
C SER A 44 40.74 32.22 6.16
N THR A 45 41.16 33.26 5.45
CA THR A 45 40.40 33.86 4.34
C THR A 45 40.21 32.88 3.19
N SER A 46 41.28 32.16 2.80
CA SER A 46 41.21 31.14 1.75
C SER A 46 40.28 29.99 2.14
N SER A 47 40.37 29.51 3.38
CA SER A 47 39.50 28.47 3.94
C SER A 47 38.04 28.92 3.93
N ALA A 48 37.74 30.13 4.40
CA ALA A 48 36.39 30.69 4.37
C ALA A 48 35.82 30.77 2.94
N ARG A 49 36.65 31.19 1.97
CA ARG A 49 36.25 31.25 0.56
C ARG A 49 35.97 29.85 -0.01
N VAL A 50 36.81 28.87 0.29
CA VAL A 50 36.61 27.47 -0.12
C VAL A 50 35.34 26.90 0.50
N SER A 51 35.11 27.12 1.80
CA SER A 51 33.88 26.69 2.48
C SER A 51 32.63 27.31 1.87
N ALA A 52 32.64 28.61 1.57
CA ALA A 52 31.51 29.28 0.92
C ALA A 52 31.24 28.71 -0.48
N ALA A 53 32.28 28.49 -1.30
CA ALA A 53 32.14 27.90 -2.62
C ALA A 53 31.62 26.45 -2.58
N LEU A 54 32.07 25.64 -1.61
CA LEU A 54 31.56 24.28 -1.42
C LEU A 54 30.10 24.27 -0.97
N GLN A 55 29.70 25.14 -0.03
CA GLN A 55 28.32 25.25 0.41
C GLN A 55 27.37 25.64 -0.74
N ASP A 56 27.78 26.60 -1.57
CA ASP A 56 27.01 26.99 -2.76
C ASP A 56 26.88 25.84 -3.77
N ARG A 57 27.96 25.08 -4.02
CA ARG A 57 27.90 23.86 -4.84
C ARG A 57 26.98 22.79 -4.24
N HIS A 58 27.04 22.55 -2.92
CA HIS A 58 26.14 21.60 -2.25
C HIS A 58 24.68 22.02 -2.36
N ARG A 59 24.37 23.32 -2.19
CA ARG A 59 23.01 23.86 -2.38
C ARG A 59 22.51 23.62 -3.80
N ARG A 60 23.32 23.92 -4.82
CA ARG A 60 22.97 23.65 -6.23
C ARG A 60 22.79 22.17 -6.51
N GLY A 61 23.67 21.32 -5.96
CA GLY A 61 23.55 19.86 -6.07
C GLY A 61 22.25 19.34 -5.45
N ALA A 62 21.88 19.84 -4.27
CA ALA A 62 20.62 19.50 -3.61
C ALA A 62 19.40 19.96 -4.44
N GLN A 63 19.44 21.17 -5.01
CA GLN A 63 18.38 21.66 -5.91
C GLN A 63 18.22 20.78 -7.15
N LEU A 64 19.32 20.45 -7.83
CA LEU A 64 19.31 19.57 -9.00
C LEU A 64 18.80 18.16 -8.66
N ALA A 65 19.21 17.60 -7.53
CA ALA A 65 18.69 16.32 -7.05
C ALA A 65 17.17 16.40 -6.78
N GLY A 66 16.69 17.51 -6.21
CA GLY A 66 15.27 17.79 -6.03
C GLY A 66 14.50 17.83 -7.35
N VAL A 67 15.00 18.57 -8.34
CA VAL A 67 14.42 18.63 -9.69
C VAL A 67 14.40 17.25 -10.35
N GLN A 68 15.49 16.49 -10.26
CA GLN A 68 15.56 15.13 -10.82
C GLN A 68 14.55 14.18 -10.14
N ALA A 69 14.34 14.33 -8.82
CA ALA A 69 13.34 13.55 -8.10
C ALA A 69 11.91 13.90 -8.55
N LEU A 70 11.62 15.19 -8.78
CA LEU A 70 10.34 15.63 -9.32
C LEU A 70 10.10 15.12 -10.74
N LEU A 71 11.11 15.21 -11.62
CA LEU A 71 11.04 14.67 -12.98
C LEU A 71 10.76 13.17 -12.98
N ARG A 72 11.42 12.40 -12.10
CA ARG A 72 11.14 10.97 -11.94
C ARG A 72 9.69 10.70 -11.50
N LYS A 73 9.14 11.52 -10.60
CA LYS A 73 7.73 11.42 -10.17
C LYS A 73 6.77 11.76 -11.31
N LEU A 74 7.09 12.79 -12.11
CA LEU A 74 6.28 13.15 -13.28
C LEU A 74 6.31 12.04 -14.34
N GLN A 75 7.50 11.52 -14.65
CA GLN A 75 7.66 10.41 -15.58
C GLN A 75 6.87 9.18 -15.11
N SER A 76 6.94 8.85 -13.81
CA SER A 76 6.19 7.72 -13.29
C SER A 76 4.69 7.92 -13.39
N LEU A 77 4.17 9.16 -13.27
CA LEU A 77 2.75 9.48 -13.47
C LEU A 77 2.32 9.35 -14.94
N VAL A 78 3.13 9.81 -15.89
CA VAL A 78 2.87 9.66 -17.33
C VAL A 78 2.82 8.19 -17.75
N GLU A 79 3.62 7.35 -17.12
CA GLU A 79 3.64 5.90 -17.37
C GLU A 79 2.48 5.14 -16.70
N VAL A 80 1.63 5.79 -15.87
CA VAL A 80 0.52 5.12 -15.15
C VAL A 80 -0.43 4.39 -16.11
N PRO A 81 -0.97 5.00 -17.18
CA PRO A 81 -1.91 4.30 -18.08
C PRO A 81 -1.29 3.06 -18.70
N GLY A 82 -0.02 3.14 -19.11
CA GLY A 82 0.73 2.01 -19.68
C GLY A 82 0.97 0.87 -18.68
N ARG A 83 1.08 1.16 -17.38
CA ARG A 83 1.14 0.13 -16.32
C ARG A 83 -0.24 -0.43 -16.00
N LEU A 84 -1.26 0.42 -15.94
CA LEU A 84 -2.65 -0.01 -15.73
C LEU A 84 -3.10 -0.97 -16.83
N ARG A 85 -2.84 -0.68 -18.10
CA ARG A 85 -3.15 -1.60 -19.21
C ARG A 85 -2.50 -2.97 -19.05
N ARG A 86 -1.25 -3.02 -18.59
CA ARG A 86 -0.51 -4.28 -18.39
C ARG A 86 -1.08 -5.11 -17.24
N TRP A 87 -1.48 -4.47 -16.15
CA TRP A 87 -2.01 -5.17 -14.97
C TRP A 87 -3.51 -5.42 -15.02
N ALA A 88 -4.26 -4.65 -15.82
CA ALA A 88 -5.68 -4.86 -16.07
C ALA A 88 -5.95 -5.86 -17.21
N ALA A 89 -4.90 -6.33 -17.89
CA ALA A 89 -5.02 -7.32 -18.96
C ALA A 89 -5.60 -8.66 -18.44
N PRO A 90 -6.30 -9.43 -19.31
CA PRO A 90 -6.81 -10.74 -18.94
C PRO A 90 -5.68 -11.65 -18.43
N GLY A 91 -5.87 -12.29 -17.27
CA GLY A 91 -4.88 -13.19 -16.66
C GLY A 91 -3.75 -12.51 -15.86
N ALA A 92 -3.78 -11.17 -15.73
CA ALA A 92 -2.86 -10.43 -14.87
C ALA A 92 -3.43 -10.22 -13.45
N GLU A 93 -2.74 -9.44 -12.62
CA GLU A 93 -3.13 -9.14 -11.23
C GLU A 93 -3.96 -7.83 -11.13
N PRO A 94 -5.32 -7.89 -11.15
CA PRO A 94 -6.19 -6.70 -11.09
C PRO A 94 -5.99 -5.88 -9.81
N ALA A 95 -5.68 -6.54 -8.69
CA ALA A 95 -5.40 -5.88 -7.41
C ALA A 95 -4.19 -4.91 -7.48
N ARG A 96 -3.18 -5.20 -8.32
CA ARG A 96 -2.06 -4.27 -8.54
C ARG A 96 -2.48 -3.04 -9.33
N ALA A 97 -3.33 -3.21 -10.34
CA ALA A 97 -3.89 -2.12 -11.11
C ALA A 97 -4.66 -1.15 -10.21
N LEU A 98 -5.54 -1.69 -9.36
CA LEU A 98 -6.33 -0.92 -8.40
C LEU A 98 -5.46 -0.10 -7.44
N ARG A 99 -4.45 -0.73 -6.81
CA ARG A 99 -3.52 -0.02 -5.92
C ARG A 99 -2.73 1.08 -6.63
N CYS A 100 -2.28 0.84 -7.86
CA CYS A 100 -1.58 1.85 -8.65
C CYS A 100 -2.50 3.02 -9.02
N HIS A 101 -3.73 2.71 -9.42
CA HIS A 101 -4.74 3.72 -9.72
C HIS A 101 -5.05 4.56 -8.49
N ALA A 102 -5.33 3.94 -7.33
CA ALA A 102 -5.62 4.64 -6.08
C ALA A 102 -4.50 5.61 -5.67
N ARG A 103 -3.23 5.18 -5.77
CA ARG A 103 -2.06 6.02 -5.46
C ARG A 103 -1.88 7.17 -6.44
N ALA A 104 -2.08 6.92 -7.73
CA ALA A 104 -1.95 7.94 -8.77
C ALA A 104 -3.11 8.95 -8.74
N ARG A 105 -4.33 8.49 -8.43
CA ARG A 105 -5.57 9.27 -8.50
C ARG A 105 -5.52 10.57 -7.70
N ALA A 106 -5.03 10.54 -6.46
CA ALA A 106 -4.93 11.74 -5.62
C ALA A 106 -4.06 12.82 -6.27
N VAL A 107 -2.95 12.41 -6.90
CA VAL A 107 -2.01 13.32 -7.55
C VAL A 107 -2.56 13.80 -8.89
N LEU A 108 -3.13 12.90 -9.70
CA LEU A 108 -3.76 13.25 -10.98
C LEU A 108 -4.92 14.25 -10.78
N ARG A 109 -5.76 14.04 -9.75
CA ARG A 109 -6.82 14.99 -9.38
C ARG A 109 -6.29 16.36 -8.97
N HIS A 110 -5.23 16.41 -8.17
CA HIS A 110 -4.64 17.67 -7.74
C HIS A 110 -4.10 18.50 -8.93
N TYR A 111 -3.53 17.82 -9.93
CA TYR A 111 -2.98 18.45 -11.14
C TYR A 111 -3.93 18.45 -12.35
N ARG A 112 -5.23 18.17 -12.15
CA ARG A 112 -6.23 18.08 -13.23
C ARG A 112 -6.38 19.36 -14.07
N HIS A 113 -5.98 20.51 -13.54
CA HIS A 113 -5.96 21.78 -14.27
C HIS A 113 -4.99 21.77 -15.46
N LEU A 114 -4.01 20.87 -15.48
CA LEU A 114 -3.09 20.70 -16.61
C LEU A 114 -3.69 19.71 -17.63
N PRO A 115 -3.84 20.09 -18.92
CA PRO A 115 -4.47 19.25 -19.93
C PRO A 115 -3.84 17.86 -20.09
N SER A 116 -2.51 17.75 -20.00
CA SER A 116 -1.80 16.47 -20.07
C SER A 116 -2.16 15.53 -18.93
N PHE A 117 -2.30 16.06 -17.70
CA PHE A 117 -2.67 15.27 -16.52
C PHE A 117 -4.14 14.85 -16.56
N ARG A 118 -5.01 15.73 -17.06
CA ARG A 118 -6.41 15.40 -17.32
C ARG A 118 -6.52 14.25 -18.33
N ALA A 119 -5.79 14.31 -19.45
CA ALA A 119 -5.79 13.23 -20.43
C ALA A 119 -5.31 11.89 -19.84
N ILE A 120 -4.27 11.92 -19.01
CA ILE A 120 -3.78 10.73 -18.28
C ILE A 120 -4.81 10.21 -17.29
N GLU A 121 -5.51 11.10 -16.57
CA GLU A 121 -6.58 10.75 -15.65
C GLU A 121 -7.75 10.09 -16.39
N ASP A 122 -8.21 10.71 -17.48
CA ASP A 122 -9.32 10.22 -18.31
C ASP A 122 -8.97 8.86 -18.94
N GLU A 123 -7.75 8.69 -19.47
CA GLU A 123 -7.27 7.41 -20.00
C GLU A 123 -7.18 6.33 -18.91
N SER A 124 -6.64 6.68 -17.73
CA SER A 124 -6.57 5.78 -16.58
C SER A 124 -7.97 5.36 -16.13
N HIS A 125 -8.92 6.29 -16.09
CA HIS A 125 -10.30 6.02 -15.71
C HIS A 125 -10.99 5.09 -16.72
N ALA A 126 -10.78 5.30 -18.03
CA ALA A 126 -11.30 4.40 -19.06
C ALA A 126 -10.78 2.97 -18.92
N ILE A 127 -9.49 2.78 -18.62
CA ILE A 127 -8.89 1.45 -18.37
C ILE A 127 -9.51 0.79 -17.13
N MET A 128 -9.74 1.56 -16.06
CA MET A 128 -10.35 1.04 -14.84
C MET A 128 -11.84 0.71 -15.03
N ALA A 129 -12.57 1.48 -15.84
CA ALA A 129 -13.97 1.20 -16.17
C ALA A 129 -14.11 -0.10 -16.97
N ASP A 130 -13.23 -0.34 -17.94
CA ASP A 130 -13.14 -1.60 -18.68
C ASP A 130 -12.80 -2.79 -17.73
N LEU A 131 -11.91 -2.58 -16.76
CA LEU A 131 -11.66 -3.57 -15.71
C LEU A 131 -12.90 -3.83 -14.85
N ALA A 132 -13.64 -2.80 -14.46
CA ALA A 132 -14.88 -2.92 -13.69
C ALA A 132 -15.92 -3.76 -14.44
N GLN A 133 -16.08 -3.51 -15.75
CA GLN A 133 -17.01 -4.26 -16.59
C GLN A 133 -16.62 -5.73 -16.70
N ARG A 134 -15.32 -6.03 -16.85
CA ARG A 134 -14.83 -7.42 -16.82
C ARG A 134 -15.07 -8.11 -15.48
N LEU A 135 -14.85 -7.41 -14.38
CA LEU A 135 -15.11 -7.96 -13.04
C LEU A 135 -16.60 -8.22 -12.81
N ARG A 136 -17.49 -7.34 -13.30
CA ARG A 136 -18.94 -7.59 -13.29
C ARG A 136 -19.35 -8.75 -14.17
N ALA A 137 -18.75 -8.90 -15.35
CA ALA A 137 -19.02 -10.05 -16.21
C ALA A 137 -18.63 -11.36 -15.50
N ARG A 138 -17.45 -11.39 -14.86
CA ARG A 138 -17.03 -12.52 -14.04
C ARG A 138 -17.96 -12.79 -12.85
N LEU A 139 -18.44 -11.74 -12.20
CA LEU A 139 -19.38 -11.87 -11.07
C LEU A 139 -20.67 -12.55 -11.48
N ARG A 140 -21.13 -12.35 -12.73
CA ARG A 140 -22.34 -13.00 -13.29
C ARG A 140 -22.11 -14.42 -13.79
N ASP A 141 -20.85 -14.83 -13.93
CA ASP A 141 -20.51 -16.21 -14.27
C ASP A 141 -20.53 -17.05 -12.99
N ASP A 142 -21.48 -17.99 -12.89
CA ASP A 142 -21.73 -18.85 -11.72
C ASP A 142 -20.59 -19.82 -11.35
N THR A 143 -19.45 -19.77 -12.03
CA THR A 143 -18.35 -20.73 -11.87
C THR A 143 -17.33 -20.35 -10.79
N LEU A 144 -17.53 -19.22 -10.09
CA LEU A 144 -16.54 -18.69 -9.13
C LEU A 144 -16.57 -19.40 -7.77
N ASP A 145 -15.37 -19.71 -7.26
CA ASP A 145 -15.17 -20.17 -5.88
C ASP A 145 -15.62 -19.07 -4.88
N PRO A 146 -16.13 -19.38 -3.67
CA PRO A 146 -16.61 -18.33 -2.75
C PRO A 146 -15.50 -17.35 -2.36
N LYS A 147 -14.22 -17.79 -2.35
CA LYS A 147 -13.10 -16.88 -2.12
C LYS A 147 -12.89 -15.93 -3.30
N GLU A 148 -12.91 -16.45 -4.53
CA GLU A 148 -12.78 -15.64 -5.74
C GLU A 148 -13.95 -14.64 -5.89
N LEU A 149 -15.16 -15.05 -5.49
CA LEU A 149 -16.33 -14.18 -5.40
C LEU A 149 -16.09 -13.01 -4.43
N THR A 150 -15.60 -13.29 -3.22
CA THR A 150 -15.29 -12.24 -2.24
C THR A 150 -14.20 -11.29 -2.72
N GLU A 151 -13.15 -11.82 -3.36
CA GLU A 151 -12.08 -10.99 -3.92
C GLU A 151 -12.58 -10.11 -5.07
N CYS A 152 -13.45 -10.65 -5.94
CA CYS A 152 -14.05 -9.88 -7.04
C CYS A 152 -14.93 -8.73 -6.52
N VAL A 153 -15.76 -9.00 -5.51
CA VAL A 153 -16.59 -7.97 -4.86
C VAL A 153 -15.72 -6.94 -4.15
N GLU A 154 -14.67 -7.34 -3.44
CA GLU A 154 -13.72 -6.42 -2.81
C GLU A 154 -13.08 -5.48 -3.84
N MET A 155 -12.66 -6.02 -4.99
CA MET A 155 -12.08 -5.25 -6.09
C MET A 155 -13.08 -4.27 -6.71
N LEU A 156 -14.35 -4.66 -6.89
CA LEU A 156 -15.41 -3.77 -7.37
C LEU A 156 -15.71 -2.67 -6.35
N LEU A 157 -15.70 -2.99 -5.06
CA LEU A 157 -15.85 -2.02 -3.98
C LEU A 157 -14.70 -1.01 -3.92
N GLN A 158 -13.47 -1.41 -4.30
CA GLN A 158 -12.32 -0.49 -4.42
C GLN A 158 -12.44 0.46 -5.64
N LEU A 159 -13.28 0.13 -6.62
CA LEU A 159 -13.57 0.95 -7.81
C LEU A 159 -14.67 2.00 -7.59
N GLU A 160 -15.19 2.11 -6.36
CA GLU A 160 -16.30 3.02 -6.00
C GLU A 160 -17.62 2.71 -6.71
N GLU A 161 -17.83 1.44 -7.06
CA GLU A 161 -19.11 0.95 -7.56
C GLU A 161 -20.19 0.95 -6.45
N PRO A 162 -21.48 1.10 -6.80
CA PRO A 162 -22.55 1.22 -5.82
C PRO A 162 -22.61 -0.04 -4.95
N PRO A 163 -22.47 0.08 -3.62
CA PRO A 163 -22.47 -1.08 -2.73
C PRO A 163 -23.82 -1.79 -2.71
N GLU A 164 -24.92 -1.09 -3.06
CA GLU A 164 -26.28 -1.64 -3.05
C GLU A 164 -26.48 -2.71 -4.13
N GLU A 165 -26.05 -2.42 -5.36
CA GLU A 165 -26.11 -3.37 -6.48
C GLU A 165 -25.19 -4.57 -6.22
N LEU A 166 -23.99 -4.32 -5.70
CA LEU A 166 -23.03 -5.38 -5.36
C LEU A 166 -23.53 -6.27 -4.22
N CYS A 167 -24.26 -5.72 -3.25
CA CYS A 167 -24.91 -6.50 -2.20
C CYS A 167 -25.93 -7.48 -2.80
N GLU A 168 -26.77 -7.00 -3.71
CA GLU A 168 -27.82 -7.81 -4.34
C GLU A 168 -27.21 -8.91 -5.21
N GLU A 169 -26.24 -8.57 -6.07
CA GLU A 169 -25.55 -9.54 -6.91
C GLU A 169 -24.77 -10.56 -6.04
N PHE A 170 -24.13 -10.14 -4.94
CA PHE A 170 -23.43 -11.08 -4.05
C PHE A 170 -24.38 -12.05 -3.35
N LEU A 171 -25.50 -11.55 -2.80
CA LEU A 171 -26.50 -12.37 -2.12
C LEU A 171 -27.23 -13.31 -3.09
N SER A 172 -27.47 -12.90 -4.34
CA SER A 172 -28.11 -13.76 -5.33
C SER A 172 -27.22 -14.96 -5.69
N HIS A 173 -25.92 -14.75 -5.93
CA HIS A 173 -25.00 -15.84 -6.26
C HIS A 173 -24.75 -16.76 -5.06
N ALA A 174 -24.56 -16.18 -3.87
CA ALA A 174 -24.43 -16.98 -2.65
C ALA A 174 -25.72 -17.75 -2.31
N GLY A 175 -26.88 -17.15 -2.60
CA GLY A 175 -28.20 -17.78 -2.43
C GLY A 175 -28.44 -18.93 -3.37
N ALA A 176 -28.20 -18.77 -4.67
CA ALA A 176 -28.34 -19.85 -5.63
C ALA A 176 -27.51 -21.08 -5.24
N ARG A 177 -26.31 -20.85 -4.70
CA ARG A 177 -25.44 -21.92 -4.19
C ARG A 177 -26.00 -22.60 -2.93
N LEU A 178 -26.40 -21.82 -1.93
CA LEU A 178 -27.02 -22.37 -0.71
C LEU A 178 -28.35 -23.08 -1.01
N GLU A 179 -29.13 -22.60 -1.97
CA GLU A 179 -30.34 -23.26 -2.45
C GLU A 179 -30.03 -24.58 -3.17
N THR A 180 -28.94 -24.64 -3.92
CA THR A 180 -28.47 -25.90 -4.52
C THR A 180 -28.08 -26.92 -3.44
N GLU A 181 -27.42 -26.47 -2.37
CA GLU A 181 -27.10 -27.33 -1.21
C GLU A 181 -28.38 -27.83 -0.51
N LEU A 182 -29.37 -26.95 -0.30
CA LEU A 182 -30.67 -27.32 0.24
C LEU A 182 -31.44 -28.28 -0.68
N ALA A 183 -31.35 -28.11 -2.01
CA ALA A 183 -31.98 -29.00 -2.98
C ALA A 183 -31.33 -30.39 -3.00
N VAL A 184 -30.01 -30.48 -2.81
CA VAL A 184 -29.32 -31.76 -2.62
C VAL A 184 -29.81 -32.46 -1.36
N LEU A 185 -29.95 -31.72 -0.24
CA LEU A 185 -30.52 -32.27 0.99
C LEU A 185 -31.98 -32.71 0.79
N GLU A 186 -32.80 -31.91 0.07
CA GLU A 186 -34.19 -32.25 -0.26
C GLU A 186 -34.30 -33.52 -1.11
N ALA A 187 -33.38 -33.74 -2.06
CA ALA A 187 -33.34 -34.94 -2.89
C ALA A 187 -32.99 -36.22 -2.11
N GLU A 188 -32.34 -36.10 -0.94
CA GLU A 188 -32.08 -37.23 -0.03
C GLU A 188 -33.29 -37.58 0.86
N LEU A 189 -34.35 -36.76 0.86
CA LEU A 189 -35.60 -37.08 1.58
C LEU A 189 -36.48 -38.05 0.78
N PRO A 190 -37.23 -38.95 1.46
CA PRO A 190 -38.24 -39.76 0.80
C PRO A 190 -39.34 -38.88 0.17
N PRO A 191 -39.91 -39.27 -0.99
CA PRO A 191 -40.98 -38.51 -1.62
C PRO A 191 -42.20 -38.44 -0.70
N SER A 192 -42.81 -37.25 -0.62
CA SER A 192 -44.00 -36.99 0.22
C SER A 192 -45.23 -37.83 -0.15
N ASP A 193 -45.24 -38.46 -1.34
CA ASP A 193 -46.35 -39.26 -1.85
C ASP A 193 -46.02 -40.77 -1.85
N PRO A 194 -46.71 -41.60 -1.06
CA PRO A 194 -46.51 -43.05 -1.06
C PRO A 194 -47.15 -43.79 -2.26
N SER A 195 -47.69 -43.10 -3.26
CA SER A 195 -48.47 -43.72 -4.35
C SER A 195 -47.76 -43.85 -5.70
N GLY A 196 -46.48 -43.49 -5.80
CA GLY A 196 -45.69 -43.64 -7.04
C GLY A 196 -44.80 -44.87 -7.02
N THR A 197 -45.13 -45.89 -7.82
CA THR A 197 -44.30 -47.06 -8.09
C THR A 197 -42.93 -46.68 -8.67
N ALA A 198 -41.89 -46.57 -7.84
CA ALA A 198 -40.50 -46.52 -8.28
C ALA A 198 -39.65 -47.44 -7.40
N ALA A 199 -39.21 -48.53 -8.01
CA ALA A 199 -38.28 -49.48 -7.43
C ALA A 199 -36.91 -48.82 -7.27
N THR A 200 -36.52 -48.58 -6.01
CA THR A 200 -35.20 -48.69 -5.36
C THR A 200 -35.15 -47.60 -4.27
N PRO A 201 -35.22 -47.93 -2.97
CA PRO A 201 -35.08 -46.92 -1.94
C PRO A 201 -33.65 -46.33 -1.99
N PRO A 202 -33.47 -45.00 -2.02
CA PRO A 202 -32.16 -44.42 -1.76
C PRO A 202 -31.71 -44.87 -0.35
N PRO A 203 -30.42 -45.05 -0.09
CA PRO A 203 -29.95 -45.38 1.25
C PRO A 203 -30.38 -44.24 2.16
N ALA A 204 -31.30 -44.51 3.08
CA ALA A 204 -31.62 -43.58 4.15
C ALA A 204 -30.32 -43.39 4.95
N SER A 205 -29.59 -42.32 4.65
CA SER A 205 -28.55 -41.81 5.52
C SER A 205 -29.10 -41.75 6.94
N ASP A 206 -28.32 -42.17 7.93
CA ASP A 206 -28.72 -42.07 9.32
C ASP A 206 -29.20 -40.63 9.60
N ILE A 207 -30.23 -40.45 10.42
CA ILE A 207 -30.79 -39.13 10.71
C ILE A 207 -29.67 -38.22 11.25
N LEU A 208 -28.75 -38.77 12.03
CA LEU A 208 -27.55 -38.08 12.50
C LEU A 208 -26.64 -37.66 11.35
N ASP A 209 -26.36 -38.55 10.38
CA ASP A 209 -25.53 -38.23 9.21
C ASP A 209 -26.16 -37.15 8.31
N PHE A 210 -27.49 -37.12 8.23
CA PHE A 210 -28.23 -36.09 7.48
C PHE A 210 -28.15 -34.73 8.18
N VAL A 211 -28.37 -34.69 9.49
CA VAL A 211 -28.26 -33.47 10.30
C VAL A 211 -26.81 -32.96 10.33
N ASP A 212 -25.83 -33.85 10.46
CA ASP A 212 -24.41 -33.50 10.45
C ASP A 212 -23.97 -32.95 9.08
N ARG A 213 -24.45 -33.52 7.97
CA ARG A 213 -24.22 -32.96 6.63
C ARG A 213 -24.89 -31.60 6.44
N GLY A 214 -26.15 -31.46 6.85
CA GLY A 214 -26.86 -30.18 6.75
C GLY A 214 -26.21 -29.08 7.60
N SER A 215 -25.81 -29.40 8.84
CA SER A 215 -25.15 -28.44 9.72
C SER A 215 -23.72 -28.10 9.24
N SER A 216 -22.94 -29.08 8.80
CA SER A 216 -21.57 -28.83 8.33
C SER A 216 -21.52 -28.10 7.00
N ALA A 217 -22.38 -28.45 6.04
CA ALA A 217 -22.42 -27.81 4.72
C ALA A 217 -23.22 -26.50 4.77
N PHE A 218 -24.53 -26.57 4.99
CA PHE A 218 -25.41 -25.41 4.85
C PHE A 218 -25.18 -24.37 5.97
N VAL A 219 -25.19 -24.77 7.25
CA VAL A 219 -25.00 -23.81 8.35
C VAL A 219 -23.56 -23.26 8.36
N GLY A 220 -22.57 -24.11 8.07
CA GLY A 220 -21.18 -23.69 7.88
C GLY A 220 -21.01 -22.65 6.77
N ASN A 221 -21.54 -22.91 5.58
CA ASN A 221 -21.47 -22.01 4.44
C ASN A 221 -22.27 -20.71 4.67
N LEU A 222 -23.41 -20.79 5.35
CA LEU A 222 -24.19 -19.60 5.74
C LEU A 222 -23.41 -18.72 6.73
N CYS A 223 -22.69 -19.32 7.69
CA CYS A 223 -21.86 -18.58 8.63
C CYS A 223 -20.66 -17.92 7.92
N LEU A 224 -20.01 -18.64 7.00
CA LEU A 224 -18.95 -18.08 6.17
C LEU A 224 -19.47 -16.92 5.31
N LEU A 225 -20.64 -17.07 4.69
CA LEU A 225 -21.29 -16.01 3.93
C LEU A 225 -21.56 -14.78 4.79
N ALA A 226 -22.13 -14.96 5.99
CA ALA A 226 -22.39 -13.88 6.91
C ALA A 226 -21.10 -13.16 7.35
N ALA A 227 -20.03 -13.91 7.62
CA ALA A 227 -18.73 -13.35 7.96
C ALA A 227 -18.10 -12.57 6.78
N SER A 228 -18.16 -13.11 5.56
CA SER A 228 -17.69 -12.44 4.36
C SER A 228 -18.51 -11.18 4.04
N TYR A 229 -19.84 -11.24 4.18
CA TYR A 229 -20.73 -10.10 3.99
C TYR A 229 -20.39 -8.97 4.96
N ARG A 230 -20.27 -9.29 6.26
CA ARG A 230 -19.84 -8.33 7.28
C ARG A 230 -18.48 -7.74 6.95
N SER A 231 -17.48 -8.56 6.63
CA SER A 231 -16.14 -8.07 6.26
C SER A 231 -16.14 -7.11 5.06
N LEU A 232 -17.05 -7.29 4.09
CA LEU A 232 -17.09 -6.49 2.86
C LEU A 232 -17.89 -5.19 3.02
N PHE A 233 -18.99 -5.24 3.76
CA PHE A 233 -20.01 -4.19 3.78
C PHE A 233 -20.20 -3.49 5.14
N GLU A 234 -19.72 -4.08 6.25
CA GLU A 234 -19.84 -3.49 7.60
C GLU A 234 -19.00 -2.20 7.71
N GLY A 235 -19.64 -1.10 8.13
CA GLY A 235 -19.01 0.23 8.21
C GLY A 235 -19.16 1.12 6.98
N ARG A 236 -19.90 0.70 5.94
CA ARG A 236 -20.25 1.53 4.78
C ARG A 236 -21.69 2.06 4.89
N PRO A 237 -21.96 3.34 4.55
CA PRO A 237 -23.32 3.87 4.57
C PRO A 237 -24.15 3.18 3.47
N GLY A 238 -25.20 2.44 3.87
CA GLY A 238 -26.08 1.71 2.96
C GLY A 238 -27.05 0.74 3.68
N PRO A 239 -27.89 0.00 2.93
CA PRO A 239 -28.99 -0.83 3.44
C PRO A 239 -28.55 -2.22 3.96
N GLY A 240 -27.33 -2.34 4.47
CA GLY A 240 -26.70 -3.63 4.79
C GLY A 240 -27.27 -4.36 6.02
N ASP A 241 -27.82 -3.62 6.99
CA ASP A 241 -28.14 -4.23 8.29
C ASP A 241 -29.37 -5.15 8.27
N GLY A 242 -30.33 -4.94 7.36
CA GLY A 242 -31.55 -5.77 7.30
C GLY A 242 -31.58 -6.84 6.19
N ARG A 243 -30.82 -6.65 5.11
CA ARG A 243 -30.89 -7.53 3.93
C ARG A 243 -30.29 -8.90 4.21
N LEU A 244 -29.13 -8.96 4.87
CA LEU A 244 -28.53 -10.22 5.25
C LEU A 244 -29.43 -11.00 6.23
N GLU A 245 -30.04 -10.30 7.19
CA GLU A 245 -30.90 -10.93 8.20
C GLU A 245 -32.17 -11.54 7.58
N THR A 246 -32.87 -10.80 6.71
CA THR A 246 -34.04 -11.31 5.98
C THR A 246 -33.69 -12.49 5.08
N PHE A 247 -32.55 -12.41 4.38
CA PHE A 247 -32.06 -13.47 3.52
C PHE A 247 -31.67 -14.74 4.31
N ALA A 248 -30.91 -14.59 5.40
CA ALA A 248 -30.55 -15.69 6.28
C ALA A 248 -31.78 -16.32 6.95
N ALA A 249 -32.77 -15.50 7.36
CA ALA A 249 -34.02 -15.99 7.93
C ALA A 249 -34.83 -16.85 6.93
N ALA A 250 -34.92 -16.44 5.67
CA ALA A 250 -35.61 -17.22 4.64
C ALA A 250 -34.95 -18.58 4.39
N LEU A 251 -33.63 -18.63 4.22
CA LEU A 251 -32.89 -19.87 4.00
C LEU A 251 -32.91 -20.79 5.22
N THR A 252 -32.78 -20.25 6.43
CA THR A 252 -32.85 -21.04 7.67
C THR A 252 -34.24 -21.63 7.90
N THR A 253 -35.31 -20.87 7.62
CA THR A 253 -36.69 -21.38 7.70
C THR A 253 -36.87 -22.60 6.78
N ARG A 254 -36.39 -22.51 5.53
CA ARG A 254 -36.43 -23.63 4.58
C ARG A 254 -35.61 -24.84 5.05
N TYR A 255 -34.44 -24.62 5.64
CA TYR A 255 -33.64 -25.69 6.24
C TYR A 255 -34.37 -26.38 7.41
N PHE A 256 -35.03 -25.62 8.29
CA PHE A 256 -35.82 -26.18 9.38
C PHE A 256 -37.01 -26.99 8.87
N GLU A 257 -37.71 -26.56 7.83
CA GLU A 257 -38.79 -27.34 7.20
C GLU A 257 -38.27 -28.69 6.65
N LEU A 258 -37.07 -28.72 6.06
CA LEU A 258 -36.45 -29.97 5.60
C LEU A 258 -36.08 -30.89 6.77
N LEU A 259 -35.60 -30.34 7.89
CA LEU A 259 -35.33 -31.10 9.10
C LEU A 259 -36.62 -31.69 9.71
N GLU A 260 -37.69 -30.90 9.79
CA GLU A 260 -38.99 -31.35 10.28
C GLU A 260 -39.55 -32.49 9.42
N ARG A 261 -39.45 -32.40 8.09
CA ARG A 261 -39.86 -33.47 7.16
C ARG A 261 -39.03 -34.75 7.28
N ARG A 262 -37.80 -34.68 7.77
CA ARG A 262 -36.95 -35.87 8.01
C ARG A 262 -37.18 -36.50 9.37
N LEU A 263 -37.62 -35.70 10.36
CA LEU A 263 -37.88 -36.13 11.74
C LEU A 263 -39.31 -36.66 11.97
N ALA A 264 -40.27 -36.25 11.14
CA ALA A 264 -41.65 -36.73 11.13
C ALA A 264 -41.80 -38.10 10.45
#